data_AF-A0A4V3B1C5-F1
#
_entry.id   AF-A0A4V3B1C5-F1
#
_cell.length_a   1.000
_cell.length_b   1.000
_cell.length_c   1.000
_cell.angle_alpha   90.00
_cell.angle_beta   90.00
_cell.angle_gamma   90.00
#
_symmetry.space_group_name_H-M   'P 1'
#
loop_
_entity.id
_entity.type
_entity.pdbx_description
1 polymer ?
#
loop_
_entity_poly.entity_id
_entity_poly.type
_entity_poly.pdbx_seq_one_letter_code
_entity_poly.pdbx_strand_id
1 'polypeptide(L)'
;MSPGVVDFLFRQLVAGRPAEDVQWEKEGISLSSQPEGAELARRLAETDIDALTPLELFHYVRAAQRLASWAEGLRQAAVGRYCGSPAD
;
A
#
# COMPACT_ATOMS: atom_id res chain seq x y z
N MET A 1 6.94 5.11 27.77
CA MET A 1 6.01 5.86 26.90
C MET A 1 5.33 6.92 27.76
N SER A 2 5.39 8.20 27.36
CA SER A 2 4.79 9.28 28.14
C SER A 2 3.26 9.26 28.03
N PRO A 3 2.50 9.56 29.10
CA PRO A 3 1.03 9.50 29.11
C PRO A 3 0.34 10.24 27.96
N GLY A 4 0.90 11.37 27.51
CA GLY A 4 0.34 12.15 26.40
C GLY A 4 0.44 11.50 25.01
N VAL A 5 1.39 10.57 24.81
CA VAL A 5 1.55 9.88 23.51
C VAL A 5 0.45 8.84 23.33
N VAL A 6 0.08 8.15 24.41
CA VAL A 6 -0.99 7.12 24.39
C VAL A 6 -2.35 7.78 24.15
N ASP A 7 -2.63 8.90 24.82
CA ASP A 7 -3.88 9.66 24.62
C ASP A 7 -4.03 10.20 23.19
N PHE A 8 -2.92 10.68 22.61
CA PHE A 8 -2.89 11.13 21.22
C PHE A 8 -3.14 10.00 20.21
N LEU A 9 -2.45 8.85 20.35
CA LEU A 9 -2.65 7.70 19.47
C LEU A 9 -4.07 7.12 19.61
N PHE A 10 -4.61 7.10 20.83
CA PHE A 10 -5.98 6.66 21.09
C PHE A 10 -7.01 7.58 20.39
N ARG A 11 -6.82 8.90 20.45
CA ARG A 11 -7.67 9.86 19.70
C ARG A 11 -7.59 9.68 18.19
N GLN A 12 -6.40 9.40 17.65
CA GLN A 12 -6.24 9.17 16.21
C GLN A 12 -6.92 7.87 15.78
N LEU A 13 -6.79 6.79 16.57
CA LEU A 13 -7.51 5.53 16.37
C LEU A 13 -9.03 5.72 16.39
N VAL A 14 -9.55 6.48 17.35
CA VAL A 14 -10.99 6.82 17.43
C VAL A 14 -11.44 7.67 16.23
N ALA A 15 -10.55 8.50 15.68
CA ALA A 15 -10.77 9.27 14.45
C ALA A 15 -10.57 8.45 13.16
N GLY A 16 -10.35 7.13 13.27
CA GLY A 16 -10.15 6.24 12.13
C GLY A 16 -8.78 6.35 11.47
N ARG A 17 -7.81 7.03 12.10
CA ARG A 17 -6.43 7.15 11.61
C ARG A 17 -5.51 6.18 12.37
N PRO A 18 -5.02 5.10 11.74
CA PRO A 18 -4.10 4.17 12.38
C PRO A 18 -2.78 4.85 12.73
N ALA A 19 -2.07 4.29 13.72
CA ALA A 19 -0.81 4.86 14.21
C ALA A 19 0.27 4.98 13.11
N GLU A 20 0.22 4.11 12.12
CA GLU A 20 1.05 4.14 10.91
C GLU A 20 0.82 5.46 10.15
N ASP A 21 -0.40 5.78 9.72
CA ASP A 21 -0.68 7.02 8.99
C ASP A 21 -0.15 8.29 9.68
N VAL A 22 -0.20 8.33 11.02
CA VAL A 22 0.23 9.46 11.85
C VAL A 22 1.77 9.57 11.94
N GLN A 23 2.48 8.45 11.95
CA GLN A 23 3.95 8.44 11.96
C GLN A 23 4.49 8.90 10.60
N TRP A 24 3.85 8.48 9.51
CA TRP A 24 4.30 8.78 8.14
C TRP A 24 3.84 10.16 7.65
N GLU A 25 2.72 10.70 8.15
CA GLU A 25 2.33 12.11 7.96
C GLU A 25 3.40 13.08 8.51
N LYS A 26 4.07 12.70 9.61
CA LYS A 26 5.21 13.48 10.16
C LYS A 26 6.47 13.40 9.32
N GLU A 27 6.62 12.34 8.53
CA GLU A 27 7.71 12.15 7.57
C GLU A 27 7.36 12.70 6.17
N GLY A 28 6.16 13.28 6.01
CA GLY A 28 5.70 13.96 4.80
C GLY A 28 5.03 13.07 3.76
N ILE A 29 4.72 11.81 4.08
CA ILE A 29 4.09 10.86 3.14
C ILE A 29 2.81 10.31 3.77
N SER A 30 1.65 10.77 3.29
CA SER A 30 0.35 10.21 3.69
C SER A 30 0.06 8.94 2.89
N LEU A 31 -0.06 7.80 3.57
CA LEU A 31 -0.37 6.49 2.98
C LEU A 31 -1.72 6.49 2.25
N SER A 32 -2.70 7.25 2.75
CA SER A 32 -4.02 7.42 2.13
C SER A 32 -3.99 8.18 0.79
N SER A 33 -2.87 8.81 0.45
CA SER A 33 -2.69 9.56 -0.80
C SER A 33 -2.05 8.73 -1.91
N GLN A 34 -1.53 7.53 -1.60
CA GLN A 34 -0.93 6.64 -2.58
C GLN A 34 -2.00 5.72 -3.20
N PRO A 35 -1.92 5.43 -4.51
CA PRO A 35 -2.79 4.42 -5.11
C PRO A 35 -2.50 3.07 -4.45
N GLU A 36 -3.56 2.31 -4.15
CA GLU A 36 -3.47 1.06 -3.37
C GLU A 36 -2.41 0.07 -3.89
N GLY A 37 -2.20 0.01 -5.20
CA GLY A 37 -1.17 -0.86 -5.80
C GLY A 37 0.26 -0.43 -5.49
N ALA A 38 0.55 0.87 -5.43
CA ALA A 38 1.90 1.36 -5.11
C ALA A 38 2.26 1.07 -3.65
N GLU A 39 1.31 1.29 -2.74
CA GLU A 39 1.50 0.97 -1.33
C GLU A 39 1.62 -0.54 -1.09
N LEU A 40 0.84 -1.35 -1.81
CA LEU A 40 0.97 -2.81 -1.76
C LEU A 40 2.35 -3.29 -2.26
N ALA A 41 2.86 -2.69 -3.35
CA ALA A 41 4.19 -2.99 -3.86
C ALA A 41 5.28 -2.68 -2.85
N ARG A 42 5.20 -1.52 -2.17
CA ARG A 42 6.13 -1.13 -1.12
C ARG A 42 6.13 -2.12 0.03
N ARG A 43 4.94 -2.46 0.56
CA ARG A 43 4.80 -3.43 1.66
C ARG A 43 5.39 -4.80 1.30
N LEU A 44 5.13 -5.30 0.09
CA LEU A 44 5.67 -6.57 -0.40
C LEU A 44 7.20 -6.54 -0.53
N ALA A 45 7.78 -5.40 -0.92
CA ALA A 45 9.23 -5.22 -1.04
C ALA A 45 9.94 -5.11 0.32
N GLU A 46 9.28 -4.53 1.32
CA GLU A 46 9.81 -4.36 2.68
C GLU A 46 9.64 -5.62 3.55
N THR A 47 8.87 -6.61 3.12
CA THR A 47 8.63 -7.85 3.88
C THR A 47 9.85 -8.77 3.83
N ASP A 48 10.35 -9.18 4.99
CA ASP A 48 11.34 -10.26 5.11
C ASP A 48 10.67 -11.62 4.88
N ILE A 49 10.93 -12.23 3.73
CA ILE A 49 10.29 -13.49 3.29
C ILE A 49 10.75 -14.66 4.15
N ASP A 50 12.00 -14.65 4.63
CA ASP A 50 12.57 -15.77 5.39
C ASP A 50 12.02 -15.84 6.82
N ALA A 51 11.44 -14.74 7.31
CA ALA A 51 10.79 -14.66 8.62
C ALA A 51 9.33 -15.12 8.61
N LEU A 52 8.72 -15.35 7.43
CA LEU A 52 7.30 -15.66 7.32
C LEU A 52 6.97 -17.10 7.72
N THR A 53 5.88 -17.27 8.46
CA THR A 53 5.27 -18.59 8.63
C THR A 53 4.66 -19.10 7.31
N PRO A 54 4.40 -20.41 7.15
CA PRO A 54 3.79 -20.94 5.94
C PRO A 54 2.44 -20.29 5.56
N LEU A 55 1.63 -19.90 6.56
CA LEU A 55 0.36 -19.22 6.32
C LEU A 55 0.57 -17.78 5.82
N GLU A 56 1.50 -17.05 6.42
CA GLU A 56 1.85 -15.70 5.98
C GLU A 56 2.47 -15.71 4.58
N LEU A 57 3.27 -16.73 4.25
CA LEU A 57 3.82 -16.93 2.90
C LEU A 57 2.70 -17.12 1.87
N PHE A 58 1.64 -17.86 2.21
CA PHE A 58 0.46 -17.96 1.35
C PHE A 58 -0.23 -16.59 1.14
N HIS A 59 -0.39 -15.81 2.21
CA HIS A 59 -0.94 -14.45 2.11
C HIS A 59 -0.06 -13.52 1.29
N TYR A 60 1.26 -13.62 1.43
CA TYR A 60 2.25 -12.88 0.65
C TYR A 60 2.11 -13.18 -0.84
N VAL A 61 2.05 -14.47 -1.22
CA VAL A 61 1.86 -14.88 -2.63
C VAL A 61 0.55 -14.33 -3.20
N ARG A 62 -0.55 -14.40 -2.45
CA ARG A 62 -1.85 -13.88 -2.89
C ARG A 62 -1.82 -12.36 -3.06
N ALA A 63 -1.14 -11.65 -2.17
CA ALA A 63 -0.93 -10.21 -2.26
C ALA A 63 -0.08 -9.84 -3.49
N ALA A 64 1.00 -10.58 -3.76
CA ALA A 64 1.84 -10.41 -4.94
C ALA A 64 1.06 -10.66 -6.25
N GLN A 65 0.21 -11.68 -6.29
CA GLN A 65 -0.69 -11.93 -7.44
C GLN A 65 -1.65 -10.77 -7.68
N ARG A 66 -2.25 -10.20 -6.62
CA ARG A 66 -3.11 -9.01 -6.73
C ARG A 66 -2.33 -7.81 -7.29
N LEU A 67 -1.09 -7.61 -6.85
CA LEU A 67 -0.23 -6.56 -7.41
C LEU A 67 0.05 -6.77 -8.90
N ALA A 68 0.33 -8.01 -9.31
CA ALA A 68 0.56 -8.35 -10.72
C ALA A 68 -0.66 -8.01 -11.60
N SER A 69 -1.87 -8.36 -11.15
CA SER A 69 -3.11 -8.01 -11.85
C SER A 69 -3.32 -6.50 -11.96
N TRP A 70 -2.98 -5.75 -10.91
CA TRP A 70 -3.05 -4.28 -10.95
C TRP A 70 -2.07 -3.69 -11.97
N ALA A 71 -0.82 -4.15 -11.96
CA ALA A 71 0.20 -3.71 -12.93
C ALA A 71 -0.19 -4.05 -14.38
N GLU A 72 -0.79 -5.22 -14.61
CA GLU A 72 -1.32 -5.60 -15.92
C GLU A 72 -2.46 -4.68 -16.37
N GLY A 73 -3.33 -4.26 -15.45
CA GLY A 73 -4.36 -3.25 -15.73
C GLY A 73 -3.77 -1.91 -16.18
N LEU A 74 -2.67 -1.46 -15.55
CA LEU A 74 -1.96 -0.26 -15.99
C LEU A 74 -1.39 -0.41 -17.40
N ARG A 75 -0.76 -1.56 -17.69
CA ARG A 75 -0.22 -1.88 -19.01
C ARG A 75 -1.31 -1.85 -20.08
N GLN A 76 -2.44 -2.51 -19.83
CA GLN A 76 -3.58 -2.53 -20.75
C GLN A 76 -4.15 -1.12 -20.98
N ALA A 77 -4.27 -0.32 -19.93
CA ALA A 77 -4.73 1.06 -20.03
C ALA A 77 -3.76 1.96 -20.82
N ALA A 78 -2.45 1.72 -20.73
CA ALA A 78 -1.44 2.41 -21.53
C ALA A 78 -1.50 1.98 -23.00
N VAL A 79 -1.59 0.67 -23.27
CA VAL A 79 -1.73 0.12 -24.62
C VAL A 79 -3.01 0.64 -25.29
N GLY A 80 -4.14 0.65 -24.59
CA GLY A 80 -5.40 1.17 -25.12
C GLY A 80 -5.30 2.64 -25.55
N ARG A 81 -4.55 3.47 -24.81
CA ARG A 81 -4.28 4.86 -25.20
C ARG A 81 -3.32 4.97 -26.38
N TYR A 82 -2.28 4.15 -26.41
CA TYR A 82 -1.29 4.14 -27.49
C TYR A 82 -1.89 3.68 -28.83
N CYS A 83 -2.65 2.58 -28.81
CA CYS A 83 -3.31 2.03 -29.99
C CYS A 83 -4.58 2.79 -30.39
N GLY A 84 -5.20 3.51 -29.45
CA GLY A 84 -6.41 4.32 -29.66
C GLY A 84 -6.15 5.74 -30.14
N SER A 85 -4.93 6.09 -30.56
CA SER A 85 -4.67 7.35 -31.25
C SER A 85 -5.60 7.48 -32.46
N PRO A 86 -6.32 8.59 -32.63
CA PRO A 86 -7.18 8.79 -33.78
C PRO A 86 -6.29 8.80 -35.03
N ALA A 87 -6.60 7.91 -35.99
CA ALA A 87 -6.22 8.14 -37.36
C ALA A 87 -7.00 9.38 -37.83
N ASP A 88 -6.27 10.38 -38.34
CA ASP A 88 -6.83 11.55 -39.02
C ASP A 88 -7.88 11.20 -40.09
#